data_AF-A0A1V4AUW5-F1
#
_entry.id   AF-A0A1V4AUW5-F1
#
_cell.length_a   1.000
_cell.length_b   1.000
_cell.length_c   1.000
_cell.angle_alpha   90.00
_cell.angle_beta   90.00
_cell.angle_gamma   90.00
#
_symmetry.space_group_name_H-M   'P 1'
#
loop_
_entity.id
_entity.type
_entity.pdbx_description
1 polymer ?
#
loop_
_entity_poly.entity_id
_entity_poly.type
_entity_poly.pdbx_seq_one_letter_code
_entity_poly.pdbx_strand_id
1 'polypeptide(L)'
;ACEKVQWYTVRFRIEVFHKILKSGRRSEDRRLGSLDRLERCLTIDMITAWRLMYLTMQGRETPGVASDLFFREQEIEVLKLIKYRGEYAANKGKSLSLRDAILIIATLGGFIKGKGREPGVEVMWRGIRRLADILIGVSLTMGIPQSDYG
;
A
#
# COMPACT_ATOMS: atom_id res chain seq x y z
N ALA A 1 24.22 -12.84 23.20
CA ALA A 1 22.95 -13.61 23.15
C ALA A 1 21.80 -12.79 22.55
N CYS A 2 21.56 -11.55 22.98
CA CYS A 2 20.48 -10.68 22.48
C CYS A 2 20.56 -10.36 20.97
N GLU A 3 21.75 -10.18 20.41
CA GLU A 3 21.95 -9.91 18.98
C GLU A 3 21.44 -11.04 18.08
N LYS A 4 21.74 -12.30 18.42
CA LYS A 4 21.23 -13.48 17.69
C LYS A 4 19.70 -13.56 17.72
N VAL A 5 19.08 -13.13 18.82
CA VAL A 5 17.63 -13.05 18.94
C VAL A 5 17.08 -11.96 18.03
N GLN A 6 17.70 -10.78 17.98
CA GLN A 6 17.31 -9.69 17.08
C GLN A 6 17.43 -10.08 15.59
N TRP A 7 18.43 -10.86 15.21
CA TRP A 7 18.52 -11.39 13.84
C TRP A 7 17.42 -12.41 13.53
N TYR A 8 17.03 -13.22 14.52
CA TYR A 8 15.98 -14.20 14.31
C TYR A 8 14.57 -13.59 14.24
N THR A 9 14.32 -12.47 14.93
CA THR A 9 13.01 -11.79 14.89
C THR A 9 12.70 -11.19 13.52
N VAL A 10 13.70 -10.84 12.72
CA VAL A 10 13.50 -10.33 11.35
C VAL A 10 13.29 -11.44 10.32
N ARG A 11 13.58 -12.72 10.66
CA ARG A 11 13.42 -13.88 9.75
C ARG A 11 12.01 -13.95 9.18
N PHE A 12 10.99 -13.67 9.98
CA PHE A 12 9.58 -13.75 9.56
C PHE A 12 9.24 -12.80 8.39
N ARG A 13 10.05 -11.76 8.14
CA ARG A 13 9.85 -10.84 7.01
C ARG A 13 9.89 -11.58 5.66
N ILE A 14 10.71 -12.62 5.50
CA ILE A 14 10.74 -13.40 4.25
C ILE A 14 9.47 -14.23 4.05
N GLU A 15 8.87 -14.72 5.15
CA GLU A 15 7.60 -15.45 5.10
C GLU A 15 6.45 -14.52 4.70
N VAL A 16 6.45 -13.28 5.21
CA VAL A 16 5.50 -12.23 4.81
C VAL A 16 5.66 -11.89 3.33
N PHE A 17 6.90 -11.74 2.84
CA PHE A 17 7.18 -11.47 1.43
C PHE A 17 6.65 -12.60 0.53
N HIS A 18 6.96 -13.86 0.84
CA HIS A 18 6.45 -15.02 0.10
C HIS A 18 4.92 -15.13 0.19
N LYS A 19 4.31 -14.76 1.32
CA LYS A 19 2.85 -14.71 1.45
C LYS A 19 2.26 -13.72 0.46
N ILE A 20 2.80 -12.51 0.35
CA ILE A 20 2.31 -11.50 -0.63
C ILE A 20 2.39 -12.05 -2.06
N LEU A 21 3.50 -12.69 -2.42
CA LEU A 21 3.71 -13.25 -3.75
C LEU A 21 2.71 -14.37 -4.10
N LYS A 22 2.39 -15.23 -3.13
CA LYS A 22 1.49 -16.38 -3.32
C LYS A 22 0.01 -16.02 -3.22
N SER A 23 -0.35 -15.11 -2.30
CA SER A 23 -1.76 -14.82 -2.00
C SER A 23 -2.25 -13.47 -2.54
N GLY A 24 -1.36 -12.53 -2.85
CA GLY A 24 -1.72 -11.17 -3.31
C GLY A 24 -2.08 -11.12 -4.80
N ARG A 25 -1.36 -11.88 -5.62
CA ARG A 25 -1.74 -12.18 -7.00
C ARG A 25 -1.93 -13.69 -7.08
N ARG A 26 -2.99 -14.11 -7.77
CA ARG A 26 -3.12 -15.45 -8.32
C ARG A 26 -2.08 -15.64 -9.44
N SER A 27 -0.80 -15.46 -9.13
CA SER A 27 0.32 -15.57 -10.05
C SER A 27 0.35 -17.00 -10.63
N GLU A 28 -0.03 -17.98 -9.80
CA GLU A 28 -0.22 -19.39 -10.17
C GLU A 28 -1.40 -19.63 -11.12
N ASP A 29 -2.43 -18.76 -11.13
CA ASP A 29 -3.55 -18.87 -12.09
C ASP A 29 -3.24 -18.26 -13.46
N ARG A 30 -2.11 -17.53 -13.58
CA ARG A 30 -1.70 -16.96 -14.86
C ARG A 30 -1.11 -18.07 -15.71
N ARG A 31 -1.90 -18.61 -16.64
CA ARG A 31 -1.45 -19.51 -17.71
C ARG A 31 -0.53 -18.79 -18.70
N LEU A 32 0.61 -18.29 -18.22
CA LEU A 32 1.64 -17.68 -19.05
C LEU A 32 2.32 -18.82 -19.82
N GLY A 33 1.89 -19.03 -21.06
CA GLY A 33 2.29 -20.16 -21.90
C GLY A 33 3.78 -20.23 -22.29
N SER A 34 4.66 -19.41 -21.69
CA SER A 34 6.12 -19.49 -21.86
C SER A 34 6.87 -19.08 -20.59
N LEU A 35 8.04 -19.70 -20.37
CA LEU A 35 8.91 -19.43 -19.21
C LEU A 35 9.34 -17.97 -19.11
N ASP A 36 9.76 -17.35 -20.22
CA ASP A 36 10.19 -15.94 -20.24
C ASP A 36 9.11 -14.97 -19.76
N ARG A 37 7.84 -15.25 -20.07
CA ARG A 37 6.71 -14.40 -19.63
C ARG A 37 6.45 -14.57 -18.14
N LEU A 38 6.62 -15.79 -17.62
CA LEU A 38 6.52 -16.08 -16.20
C LEU A 38 7.61 -15.35 -15.43
N GLU A 39 8.88 -15.40 -15.87
CA GLU A 39 9.99 -14.72 -15.22
C GLU A 39 9.81 -13.20 -15.13
N ARG A 40 9.39 -12.56 -16.23
CA ARG A 40 9.11 -11.12 -16.25
C ARG A 40 7.98 -10.75 -15.30
N CYS A 41 6.90 -11.54 -15.28
CA CYS A 41 5.78 -11.32 -14.36
C CYS A 41 6.24 -11.45 -12.90
N LEU A 42 6.95 -12.52 -12.57
CA LEU A 42 7.47 -12.76 -11.23
C LEU A 42 8.38 -11.63 -10.75
N THR A 43 9.22 -11.09 -11.64
CA THR A 43 10.10 -9.96 -11.32
C THR A 43 9.29 -8.73 -10.88
N ILE A 44 8.24 -8.37 -11.62
CA ILE A 44 7.35 -7.25 -11.26
C ILE A 44 6.61 -7.54 -9.95
N ASP A 45 6.15 -8.78 -9.77
CA ASP A 45 5.44 -9.22 -8.57
C ASP A 45 6.34 -9.09 -7.33
N MET A 46 7.62 -9.49 -7.43
CA MET A 46 8.63 -9.36 -6.37
C MET A 46 8.87 -7.91 -5.98
N ILE A 47 9.08 -7.01 -6.94
CA ILE A 47 9.30 -5.59 -6.65
C ILE A 47 8.06 -4.99 -5.96
N THR A 48 6.87 -5.34 -6.43
CA THR A 48 5.62 -4.84 -5.87
C THR A 48 5.39 -5.39 -4.45
N ALA A 49 5.66 -6.66 -4.23
CA ALA A 49 5.54 -7.29 -2.92
C ALA A 49 6.50 -6.67 -1.89
N TRP A 50 7.75 -6.42 -2.29
CA TRP A 50 8.72 -5.76 -1.43
C TRP A 50 8.29 -4.33 -1.09
N ARG A 51 7.87 -3.54 -2.10
CA ARG A 51 7.38 -2.16 -1.88
C ARG A 51 6.20 -2.11 -0.93
N LEU A 52 5.22 -3.00 -1.10
CA LEU A 52 4.06 -3.11 -0.22
C LEU A 52 4.46 -3.45 1.21
N MET A 53 5.34 -4.44 1.37
CA MET A 53 5.85 -4.85 2.68
C MET A 53 6.58 -3.70 3.36
N TYR A 54 7.50 -3.04 2.64
CA TYR A 54 8.25 -1.90 3.14
C TYR A 54 7.32 -0.76 3.59
N LEU A 55 6.37 -0.35 2.75
CA LEU A 55 5.40 0.71 3.09
C LEU A 55 4.60 0.36 4.35
N THR A 56 4.12 -0.88 4.46
CA THR A 56 3.37 -1.37 5.63
C THR A 56 4.20 -1.27 6.91
N MET A 57 5.50 -1.52 6.82
CA MET A 57 6.43 -1.45 7.95
C MET A 57 6.79 -0.01 8.32
N GLN A 58 6.98 0.87 7.34
CA GLN A 58 7.26 2.29 7.59
C GLN A 58 6.12 2.98 8.36
N GLY A 59 4.87 2.57 8.17
CA GLY A 59 3.75 3.05 9.00
C GLY A 59 3.82 2.74 10.49
N ARG A 60 4.75 1.87 10.89
CA ARG A 60 5.02 1.50 12.28
C ARG A 60 6.33 2.10 12.77
N GLU A 61 7.35 2.06 11.91
CA GLU A 61 8.72 2.51 12.25
C GLU A 61 8.84 4.04 12.21
N THR A 62 8.16 4.71 11.29
CA THR A 62 8.25 6.16 11.05
C THR A 62 6.87 6.82 10.91
N PRO A 63 5.93 6.63 11.87
CA PRO A 63 4.52 6.99 11.69
C PRO A 63 4.25 8.49 11.47
N GLY A 64 5.12 9.37 11.98
CA GLY A 64 4.93 10.82 11.96
C GLY A 64 5.46 11.54 10.71
N VAL A 65 6.15 10.84 9.80
CA VAL A 65 6.68 11.48 8.58
C VAL A 65 5.55 11.85 7.62
N ALA A 66 5.78 12.86 6.79
CA ALA A 66 4.82 13.27 5.78
C ALA A 66 4.58 12.16 4.75
N SER A 67 3.32 11.93 4.37
CA SER A 67 2.96 10.93 3.36
C SER A 67 3.48 11.29 1.96
N ASP A 68 3.82 12.56 1.72
CA ASP A 68 4.40 13.10 0.47
C ASP A 68 5.70 12.41 0.04
N LEU A 69 6.40 11.75 0.97
CA LEU A 69 7.59 10.97 0.67
C LEU A 69 7.30 9.60 0.04
N PHE A 70 6.07 9.10 0.16
CA PHE A 70 5.69 7.73 -0.21
C PHE A 70 4.57 7.67 -1.26
N PHE A 71 3.78 8.73 -1.39
CA PHE A 71 2.61 8.79 -2.25
C PHE A 71 2.68 10.00 -3.17
N ARG A 72 2.04 9.88 -4.33
CA ARG A 72 1.89 10.99 -5.26
C ARG A 72 0.90 12.02 -4.71
N GLU A 73 0.99 13.25 -5.19
CA GLU A 73 0.11 14.33 -4.79
C GLU A 73 -1.38 13.97 -4.95
N GLN A 74 -1.77 13.35 -6.08
CA GLN A 74 -3.17 12.96 -6.31
C GLN A 74 -3.63 11.88 -5.33
N GLU A 75 -2.76 10.92 -4.99
CA GLU A 75 -3.05 9.89 -3.98
C GLU A 75 -3.29 10.54 -2.62
N ILE A 76 -2.45 11.50 -2.24
CA ILE A 76 -2.54 12.21 -0.96
C ILE A 76 -3.81 13.04 -0.90
N GLU A 77 -4.16 13.75 -1.96
CA GLU A 77 -5.39 14.54 -2.01
C GLU A 77 -6.63 13.65 -1.89
N VAL A 78 -6.66 12.49 -2.55
CA VAL A 78 -7.73 11.50 -2.38
C VAL A 78 -7.78 10.97 -0.94
N LEU A 79 -6.63 10.68 -0.32
CA LEU A 79 -6.57 10.22 1.07
C LEU A 79 -7.06 11.31 2.04
N LYS A 80 -6.71 12.58 1.81
CA LYS A 80 -7.21 13.73 2.58
C LYS A 80 -8.72 13.89 2.43
N LEU A 81 -9.26 13.75 1.22
CA LEU A 81 -10.70 13.77 0.96
C LEU A 81 -11.42 12.67 1.76
N ILE A 82 -10.86 11.45 1.77
CA ILE A 82 -11.42 10.33 2.55
C ILE A 82 -11.35 10.60 4.06
N LYS A 83 -10.25 11.20 4.53
CA LYS A 83 -10.01 11.50 5.96
C LYS A 83 -10.94 12.59 6.48
N TYR A 84 -10.96 13.74 5.81
CA TYR A 84 -11.60 14.96 6.30
C TYR A 84 -13.03 15.13 5.79
N ARG A 85 -13.41 14.48 4.69
CA ARG A 85 -14.78 14.49 4.13
C ARG A 85 -15.35 15.91 4.02
N GLY A 86 -16.48 16.21 4.66
CA GLY A 86 -17.13 17.53 4.64
C GLY A 86 -16.27 18.67 5.20
N GLU A 87 -15.22 18.35 5.94
CA GLU A 87 -14.27 19.33 6.50
C GLU A 87 -13.02 19.49 5.62
N TYR A 88 -12.97 18.88 4.43
CA TYR A 88 -11.78 18.93 3.56
C TYR A 88 -11.35 20.35 3.23
N ALA A 89 -12.28 21.27 2.94
CA ALA A 89 -11.95 22.66 2.60
C ALA A 89 -11.12 23.36 3.71
N ALA A 90 -11.47 23.13 4.97
CA ALA A 90 -10.75 23.69 6.12
C ALA A 90 -9.40 22.99 6.39
N ASN A 91 -9.19 21.79 5.85
CA ASN A 91 -8.03 20.94 6.13
C ASN A 91 -7.13 20.67 4.91
N LYS A 92 -7.42 21.26 3.74
CA LYS A 92 -6.70 21.02 2.48
C LYS A 92 -5.18 21.22 2.60
N GLY A 93 -4.76 22.30 3.28
CA GLY A 93 -3.34 22.63 3.50
C GLY A 93 -2.65 21.82 4.59
N LYS A 94 -3.35 20.96 5.34
CA LYS A 94 -2.72 20.15 6.39
C LYS A 94 -1.98 18.97 5.78
N SER A 95 -0.72 18.76 6.18
CA SER A 95 0.04 17.56 5.83
C SER A 95 -0.64 16.31 6.40
N LEU A 96 -0.61 15.22 5.64
CA LEU A 96 -1.13 13.93 6.04
C LEU A 96 0.06 13.08 6.55
N SER A 97 -0.06 12.53 7.75
CA SER A 97 0.99 11.64 8.28
C SER A 97 0.98 10.30 7.52
N LEU A 98 2.15 9.66 7.44
CA LEU A 98 2.28 8.32 6.87
C LEU A 98 1.38 7.32 7.62
N ARG A 99 1.26 7.46 8.94
CA ARG A 99 0.36 6.65 9.76
C ARG A 99 -1.10 6.78 9.32
N ASP A 100 -1.57 8.01 9.13
CA ASP A 100 -2.95 8.24 8.70
C ASP A 100 -3.20 7.68 7.31
N ALA A 101 -2.29 7.92 6.37
CA ALA A 101 -2.37 7.37 5.02
C ALA A 101 -2.49 5.84 5.05
N ILE A 102 -1.63 5.16 5.81
CA ILE A 102 -1.63 3.70 5.94
C ILE A 102 -2.92 3.20 6.61
N LEU A 103 -3.41 3.86 7.64
CA LEU A 103 -4.66 3.46 8.29
C LEU A 103 -5.87 3.64 7.38
N ILE A 104 -5.92 4.70 6.58
CA ILE A 104 -6.98 4.94 5.60
C ILE A 104 -6.95 3.85 4.53
N ILE A 105 -5.78 3.61 3.93
CA ILE A 105 -5.58 2.57 2.92
C ILE A 105 -5.96 1.19 3.49
N ALA A 106 -5.48 0.85 4.68
CA ALA A 106 -5.83 -0.40 5.32
C ALA A 106 -7.34 -0.54 5.53
N THR A 107 -8.03 0.51 5.97
CA THR A 107 -9.49 0.51 6.14
C THR A 107 -10.22 0.31 4.81
N LEU A 108 -9.73 0.89 3.70
CA LEU A 108 -10.26 0.58 2.37
C LEU A 108 -10.11 -0.91 2.01
N GLY A 109 -9.08 -1.57 2.52
CA GLY A 109 -8.84 -3.01 2.37
C GLY A 109 -9.53 -3.91 3.41
N GLY A 110 -10.40 -3.34 4.25
CA GLY A 110 -11.18 -4.08 5.26
C GLY A 110 -10.54 -4.15 6.65
N PHE A 111 -9.51 -3.34 6.94
CA PHE A 111 -8.94 -3.25 8.28
C PHE A 111 -9.90 -2.55 9.25
N ILE A 112 -10.19 -3.23 10.36
CA ILE A 112 -10.95 -2.69 11.48
C ILE A 112 -9.97 -2.18 12.54
N LYS A 113 -10.03 -0.87 12.80
CA LYS A 113 -9.20 -0.20 13.81
C LYS A 113 -9.51 -0.76 15.20
N GLY A 114 -8.48 -0.88 16.03
CA GLY A 114 -8.60 -1.35 17.42
C GLY A 114 -7.33 -1.09 18.21
N LYS A 115 -7.42 -1.17 19.54
CA LYS A 115 -6.29 -0.90 20.43
C LYS A 115 -5.12 -1.85 20.13
N GLY A 116 -3.96 -1.29 19.81
CA GLY A 116 -2.73 -2.05 19.50
C GLY A 116 -2.78 -2.87 18.21
N ARG A 117 -3.81 -2.72 17.37
CA ARG A 117 -3.88 -3.43 16.08
C ARG A 117 -3.13 -2.69 15.00
N GLU A 118 -2.33 -3.45 14.25
CA GLU A 118 -1.56 -2.95 13.11
C GLU A 118 -2.07 -3.54 11.80
N PRO A 119 -2.17 -2.73 10.72
CA PRO A 119 -2.47 -3.24 9.39
C PRO A 119 -1.48 -4.31 8.95
N GLY A 120 -2.00 -5.41 8.43
CA GLY A 120 -1.20 -6.44 7.74
C GLY A 120 -1.04 -6.12 6.25
N VAL A 121 -0.09 -6.78 5.60
CA VAL A 121 0.19 -6.59 4.16
C VAL A 121 -1.00 -6.94 3.26
N GLU A 122 -1.88 -7.85 3.68
CA GLU A 122 -3.05 -8.27 2.90
C GLU A 122 -4.14 -7.17 2.83
N VAL A 123 -4.45 -6.53 3.96
CA VAL A 123 -5.38 -5.38 3.98
C VAL A 123 -4.77 -4.18 3.28
N MET A 124 -3.45 -3.99 3.37
CA MET A 124 -2.75 -2.94 2.62
C MET A 124 -2.84 -3.18 1.11
N TRP A 125 -2.63 -4.41 0.64
CA TRP A 125 -2.77 -4.77 -0.77
C TRP A 125 -4.16 -4.46 -1.32
N ARG A 126 -5.21 -4.95 -0.64
CA ARG A 126 -6.60 -4.66 -1.03
C ARG A 126 -6.88 -3.16 -1.01
N GLY A 127 -6.36 -2.47 0.01
CA GLY A 127 -6.48 -1.03 0.18
C GLY A 127 -5.89 -0.22 -0.97
N ILE A 128 -4.66 -0.56 -1.39
CA ILE A 128 -3.99 0.13 -2.51
C ILE A 128 -4.74 -0.09 -3.81
N ARG A 129 -5.21 -1.31 -4.10
CA ARG A 129 -6.05 -1.56 -5.28
C ARG A 129 -7.33 -0.73 -5.23
N ARG A 130 -7.98 -0.67 -4.07
CA ARG A 130 -9.17 0.14 -3.88
C ARG A 130 -8.90 1.64 -4.04
N LEU A 131 -7.75 2.12 -3.58
CA LEU A 131 -7.31 3.51 -3.79
C LEU A 131 -7.10 3.80 -5.28
N ALA A 132 -6.48 2.87 -6.02
CA ALA A 132 -6.30 3.00 -7.47
C ALA A 132 -7.66 3.11 -8.20
N ASP A 133 -8.65 2.28 -7.84
CA ASP A 133 -10.00 2.39 -8.41
C ASP A 133 -10.64 3.76 -8.13
N ILE A 134 -10.46 4.29 -6.92
CA ILE A 134 -10.98 5.61 -6.53
C ILE A 134 -10.29 6.72 -7.33
N LEU A 135 -8.97 6.63 -7.51
CA LEU A 135 -8.22 7.60 -8.32
C LEU A 135 -8.69 7.64 -9.77
N ILE A 136 -8.99 6.47 -10.36
CA ILE A 136 -9.62 6.40 -11.68
C ILE A 136 -10.96 7.15 -11.66
N GLY A 137 -11.84 6.84 -10.71
CA GLY A 137 -13.13 7.53 -10.59
C GLY A 137 -12.99 9.06 -10.45
N VAL A 138 -12.04 9.52 -9.64
CA VAL A 138 -11.73 10.94 -9.43
C VAL A 138 -11.17 11.61 -10.69
N SER A 139 -10.32 10.92 -11.45
CA SER A 139 -9.79 11.44 -12.71
C SER A 139 -10.90 11.64 -13.76
N LEU A 140 -11.85 10.70 -13.81
CA LEU A 140 -12.98 10.75 -14.74
C LEU A 140 -13.95 11.90 -14.41
N THR A 141 -14.16 12.21 -13.12
CA THR A 141 -15.04 13.31 -12.71
C THR A 141 -14.40 14.68 -12.84
N MET A 142 -13.08 14.79 -12.67
CA MET A 142 -12.35 16.06 -12.80
C MET A 142 -11.90 16.37 -14.24
N GLY A 143 -12.11 15.46 -15.20
CA GLY A 143 -11.72 15.66 -16.60
C GLY A 143 -10.20 15.78 -16.80
N ILE A 144 -9.40 15.28 -15.85
CA ILE A 144 -7.94 15.34 -15.93
C ILE A 144 -7.46 14.17 -16.80
N PRO A 145 -6.73 14.41 -17.90
CA PRO A 145 -6.18 13.33 -18.70
C PRO A 145 -5.26 12.47 -17.82
N GLN A 146 -5.48 11.16 -17.85
CA GLN A 146 -4.65 10.18 -17.16
C GLN A 146 -3.19 10.39 -17.64
N SER A 147 -2.28 10.67 -16.71
CA SER A 147 -0.86 10.48 -16.96
C SER A 147 -0.66 8.99 -17.19
N ASP A 148 -0.37 8.60 -18.43
CA ASP A 148 -0.16 7.23 -18.86
C ASP A 148 0.74 6.46 -17.88
N TYR A 149 0.24 5.33 -17.41
CA TYR A 149 1.01 4.37 -16.63
C TYR A 149 1.89 3.55 -17.59
N GLY A 150 3.19 3.84 -17.60
CA GLY A 150 4.25 2.95 -18.10
C GLY A 150 4.86 2.12 -16.98
#